data_AF-A0ABD6MV06-F1
#
_entry.id   AF-A0ABD6MV06-F1
#
_cell.length_a   1.000
_cell.length_b   1.000
_cell.length_c   1.000
_cell.angle_alpha   90.00
_cell.angle_beta   90.00
_cell.angle_gamma   90.00
#
_symmetry.space_group_name_H-M   'P 1'
#
loop_
_entity.id
_entity.type
_entity.pdbx_description
1 polymer ?
#
loop_
_entity_poly.entity_id
_entity_poly.type
_entity_poly.pdbx_seq_one_letter_code
_entity_poly.pdbx_strand_id
1 'polypeptide(L)'
;MVIGLAGSQLSGRGEAGSTVQVRDAAGNILATGTVAADGTFTVTLDPAVNDGSTLQVTLTDAAGNISQPGSVTSADLLPPAQPTDLALADGVTFTGRGEPGATVQVRDAGG
;
A
#
# COMPACT_ATOMS: atom_id res chain seq x y z
N MET A 1 -3.45 -11.43 -9.67
CA MET A 1 -2.70 -10.18 -9.49
C MET A 1 -1.86 -10.30 -8.24
N VAL A 2 -0.71 -9.63 -8.21
CA VAL A 2 0.15 -9.58 -7.03
C VAL A 2 0.89 -8.24 -7.00
N ILE A 3 1.01 -7.65 -5.81
CA ILE A 3 1.91 -6.51 -5.56
C ILE A 3 3.25 -7.10 -5.09
N GLY A 4 4.35 -6.65 -5.69
CA GLY A 4 5.69 -7.05 -5.28
C GLY A 4 5.98 -6.64 -3.83
N LEU A 5 6.88 -7.35 -3.14
CA LEU A 5 7.12 -7.20 -1.70
C LEU A 5 7.40 -5.76 -1.25
N ALA A 6 7.99 -4.92 -2.10
CA ALA A 6 8.30 -3.53 -1.78
C ALA A 6 7.17 -2.54 -2.09
N GLY A 7 6.00 -2.99 -2.57
CA GLY A 7 4.86 -2.12 -2.87
C GLY A 7 5.00 -1.28 -4.14
N SER A 8 6.12 -1.35 -4.85
CA SER A 8 6.44 -0.48 -6.00
C SER A 8 6.02 -1.05 -7.35
N GLN A 9 5.52 -2.29 -7.39
CA GLN A 9 5.17 -2.96 -8.64
C GLN A 9 3.93 -3.81 -8.47
N LEU A 10 3.01 -3.68 -9.42
CA LEU A 10 1.81 -4.50 -9.54
C LEU A 10 1.88 -5.32 -10.83
N SER A 11 1.66 -6.63 -10.73
CA SER A 11 1.59 -7.50 -11.91
C SER A 11 0.28 -8.28 -11.97
N GLY A 12 -0.12 -8.59 -13.19
CA GLY A 12 -1.38 -9.28 -13.45
C GLY A 12 -1.49 -9.78 -14.88
N ARG A 13 -2.70 -10.21 -15.23
CA ARG A 13 -3.06 -10.67 -16.56
C ARG A 13 -4.33 -10.00 -17.03
N GLY A 14 -4.49 -9.91 -18.34
CA GLY A 14 -5.64 -9.30 -18.99
C GLY A 14 -5.71 -9.63 -20.47
N GLU A 15 -6.67 -9.01 -21.14
CA GLU A 15 -6.73 -9.02 -22.61
C GLU A 15 -5.61 -8.14 -23.18
N ALA A 16 -4.88 -8.68 -24.17
CA ALA A 16 -3.77 -7.99 -24.80
C ALA A 16 -4.20 -6.66 -25.44
N GLY A 17 -3.40 -5.61 -25.24
CA GLY A 17 -3.69 -4.26 -25.74
C GLY A 17 -4.65 -3.45 -24.87
N SER A 18 -5.27 -4.06 -23.85
CA SER A 18 -6.11 -3.32 -22.91
C SER A 18 -5.30 -2.38 -22.02
N THR A 19 -5.89 -1.24 -21.68
CA THR A 19 -5.33 -0.28 -20.72
C THR A 19 -5.61 -0.75 -19.30
N VAL A 20 -4.57 -0.80 -18.47
CA VAL A 20 -4.65 -1.06 -17.04
C VAL A 20 -4.83 0.28 -16.32
N GLN A 21 -5.82 0.38 -15.43
CA GLN A 21 -5.94 1.48 -14.47
C GLN A 21 -5.90 0.94 -13.04
N VAL A 22 -5.02 1.48 -12.22
CA VAL A 22 -4.88 1.14 -10.79
C VAL A 22 -5.36 2.32 -9.97
N ARG A 23 -6.24 2.07 -8.99
CA ARG A 23 -6.86 3.09 -8.15
C ARG A 23 -6.77 2.75 -6.67
N ASP A 24 -6.74 3.80 -5.85
CA ASP A 24 -6.91 3.67 -4.40
C ASP A 24 -8.40 3.49 -4.02
N ALA A 25 -8.66 3.33 -2.72
CA ALA A 25 -10.02 3.19 -2.19
C ALA A 25 -10.90 4.45 -2.36
N ALA A 26 -10.29 5.62 -2.54
CA ALA A 26 -10.99 6.88 -2.82
C ALA A 26 -11.30 7.06 -4.32
N GLY A 27 -10.79 6.17 -5.19
CA GLY A 27 -11.00 6.18 -6.63
C GLY A 27 -9.95 6.99 -7.40
N ASN A 28 -8.92 7.51 -6.74
CA ASN A 28 -7.82 8.23 -7.41
C ASN A 28 -6.99 7.26 -8.23
N ILE A 29 -6.58 7.66 -9.44
CA ILE A 29 -5.68 6.86 -10.26
C ILE A 29 -4.27 6.99 -9.69
N LEU A 30 -3.69 5.85 -9.31
CA LEU A 30 -2.31 5.76 -8.83
C LEU A 30 -1.35 5.48 -9.97
N ALA A 31 -1.76 4.62 -10.90
CA ALA A 31 -0.92 4.25 -12.03
C ALA A 31 -1.75 3.72 -13.21
N THR A 32 -1.14 3.75 -14.40
CA THR A 32 -1.69 3.17 -15.62
C THR A 32 -0.64 2.31 -16.32
N GLY A 33 -1.10 1.41 -17.18
CA GLY A 33 -0.23 0.60 -18.01
C GLY A 33 -0.99 -0.06 -19.15
N THR A 34 -0.35 -1.01 -19.82
CA THR A 34 -0.95 -1.76 -20.92
C THR A 34 -0.67 -3.24 -20.73
N VAL A 35 -1.65 -4.07 -21.10
CA VAL A 35 -1.46 -5.51 -21.17
C VAL A 35 -0.67 -5.85 -22.43
N ALA A 36 0.44 -6.56 -22.25
CA ALA A 36 1.29 -7.03 -23.34
C ALA A 36 0.60 -8.12 -24.18
N ALA A 37 1.19 -8.43 -25.33
CA ALA A 37 0.64 -9.41 -26.29
C ALA A 37 0.53 -10.83 -25.70
N ASP A 38 1.32 -11.17 -24.68
CA ASP A 38 1.25 -12.44 -23.96
C ASP A 38 0.18 -12.47 -22.87
N GLY A 39 -0.62 -11.40 -22.74
CA GLY A 39 -1.68 -11.24 -21.76
C GLY A 39 -1.19 -10.86 -20.38
N THR A 40 0.08 -10.52 -20.19
CA THR A 40 0.62 -10.08 -18.89
C THR A 40 0.76 -8.56 -18.83
N PHE A 41 0.73 -8.00 -17.62
CA PHE A 41 1.11 -6.60 -17.39
C PHE A 41 1.94 -6.45 -16.13
N THR A 42 2.74 -5.40 -16.12
CA THR A 42 3.48 -4.91 -14.96
C THR A 42 3.36 -3.40 -14.92
N VAL A 43 2.97 -2.84 -13.79
CA VAL A 43 2.77 -1.40 -13.57
C VAL A 43 3.60 -0.96 -12.38
N THR A 44 4.33 0.13 -12.54
CA THR A 44 5.08 0.77 -11.45
C THR A 44 4.14 1.63 -10.62
N LEU A 45 4.23 1.51 -9.29
CA LEU A 45 3.54 2.35 -8.33
C LEU A 45 4.58 3.31 -7.73
N ASP A 46 4.45 4.60 -8.06
CA ASP A 46 5.32 5.66 -7.56
C ASP A 46 4.46 6.84 -7.05
N PRO A 47 4.39 7.07 -5.72
CA PRO A 47 5.12 6.35 -4.67
C PRO A 47 4.67 4.88 -4.51
N ALA A 48 5.55 4.05 -3.92
CA ALA A 48 5.22 2.67 -3.60
C ALA A 48 4.04 2.60 -2.61
N VAL A 49 3.17 1.61 -2.78
CA VAL A 49 2.04 1.35 -1.89
C VAL A 49 2.39 0.18 -0.98
N ASN A 50 2.72 0.47 0.27
CA ASN A 50 3.27 -0.46 1.25
C ASN A 50 2.71 -0.22 2.67
N ASP A 51 1.51 0.33 2.75
CA ASP A 51 0.80 0.73 3.97
C ASP A 51 -0.38 -0.20 4.28
N GLY A 52 -0.46 -1.37 3.63
CA GLY A 52 -1.59 -2.29 3.75
C GLY A 52 -2.83 -1.85 2.97
N SER A 53 -2.77 -0.77 2.17
CA SER A 53 -3.89 -0.32 1.36
C SER A 53 -4.35 -1.36 0.35
N THR A 54 -5.67 -1.38 0.10
CA THR A 54 -6.29 -2.18 -0.96
C THR A 54 -6.49 -1.33 -2.22
N LEU A 55 -5.96 -1.83 -3.33
CA LEU A 55 -6.05 -1.21 -4.64
C LEU A 55 -7.11 -1.89 -5.51
N GLN A 56 -7.76 -1.10 -6.36
CA GLN A 56 -8.67 -1.58 -7.39
C GLN A 56 -8.01 -1.49 -8.77
N VAL A 57 -8.20 -2.52 -9.60
CA VAL A 57 -7.69 -2.55 -10.97
C VAL A 57 -8.81 -2.84 -11.94
N THR A 58 -8.90 -2.01 -12.97
CA THR A 58 -9.77 -2.24 -14.12
C THR A 58 -8.95 -2.30 -15.40
N LEU A 59 -9.47 -3.06 -16.37
CA LEU A 59 -8.95 -3.11 -17.72
C LEU A 59 -9.96 -2.47 -18.66
N THR A 60 -9.48 -1.67 -19.61
CA THR A 60 -10.30 -1.10 -20.68
C THR A 60 -9.77 -1.56 -22.03
N ASP A 61 -10.59 -2.26 -22.79
CA ASP A 61 -10.21 -2.73 -24.13
C ASP A 61 -10.18 -1.59 -25.16
N ALA A 62 -9.76 -1.90 -26.39
CA ALA A 62 -9.69 -0.91 -27.47
C ALA A 62 -11.06 -0.39 -27.94
N ALA A 63 -12.14 -1.11 -27.64
CA ALA A 63 -13.51 -0.69 -27.91
C ALA A 63 -14.12 0.17 -26.79
N GLY A 64 -13.42 0.32 -25.66
CA GLY A 64 -13.84 1.10 -24.50
C GLY A 64 -14.64 0.31 -23.46
N ASN A 65 -14.73 -1.02 -23.56
CA ASN A 65 -15.40 -1.84 -22.56
C ASN A 65 -14.52 -1.96 -21.30
N ILE A 66 -15.12 -1.77 -20.13
CA ILE A 66 -14.41 -1.82 -18.84
C ILE A 66 -14.72 -3.15 -18.14
N SER A 67 -13.69 -3.82 -17.63
CA SER A 67 -13.82 -5.04 -16.84
C SER A 67 -14.49 -4.80 -15.49
N GLN A 68 -14.93 -5.88 -14.82
CA GLN A 68 -15.17 -5.80 -13.39
C GLN A 68 -13.86 -5.47 -12.64
N PRO A 69 -13.92 -4.71 -11.53
CA PRO A 69 -12.73 -4.35 -10.77
C PRO A 69 -12.15 -5.57 -10.04
N GLY A 70 -10.85 -5.80 -10.21
CA GLY A 70 -10.07 -6.71 -9.38
C GLY A 70 -9.51 -5.97 -8.15
N SER A 71 -9.40 -6.66 -7.01
CA SER A 71 -8.80 -6.12 -5.79
C SER A 71 -7.48 -6.79 -5.45
N VAL A 72 -6.56 -6.02 -4.88
CA VAL A 72 -5.28 -6.51 -4.37
C VAL A 72 -4.83 -5.65 -3.20
N THR A 73 -4.35 -6.28 -2.13
CA THR A 73 -3.89 -5.60 -0.92
C THR A 73 -2.36 -5.60 -0.89
N SER A 74 -1.78 -4.44 -0.57
CA SER A 74 -0.34 -4.32 -0.36
C SER A 74 0.07 -4.92 0.99
N ALA A 75 1.35 -5.24 1.16
CA ALA A 75 1.88 -5.52 2.48
C ALA A 75 1.98 -4.22 3.28
N ASP A 76 1.69 -4.28 4.57
CA ASP A 76 1.99 -3.19 5.49
C ASP A 76 3.44 -3.33 5.98
N LEU A 77 4.28 -2.39 5.56
CA LEU A 77 5.70 -2.31 5.90
C LEU A 77 6.04 -1.05 6.70
N LEU A 78 5.03 -0.22 7.03
CA LEU A 78 5.27 1.00 7.78
C LEU A 78 5.41 0.66 9.27
N PRO A 79 6.48 1.13 9.93
CA PRO A 79 6.58 0.98 11.37
C PRO A 79 5.52 1.86 12.05
N PRO A 80 5.11 1.51 13.29
CA PRO A 80 4.27 2.38 14.08
C PRO A 80 4.87 3.78 14.22
N ALA A 81 4.01 4.80 14.25
CA ALA A 81 4.44 6.16 14.54
C ALA A 81 5.16 6.25 15.89
N GLN A 82 6.13 7.18 15.97
CA GLN A 82 6.81 7.44 17.23
C GLN A 82 5.83 7.89 18.32
N PRO A 83 6.03 7.46 19.58
CA PRO A 83 5.23 7.96 20.68
C PRO A 83 5.35 9.47 20.84
N THR A 84 4.23 10.12 21.15
CA THR A 84 4.14 11.58 21.41
C THR A 84 3.71 11.83 22.86
N ASP A 85 3.66 13.10 23.28
CA ASP A 85 3.22 13.52 24.61
C ASP A 85 3.96 12.80 25.76
N LEU A 86 5.26 12.53 25.54
CA LEU A 86 6.10 11.86 26.53
C LEU A 86 6.33 12.77 27.74
N ALA A 87 6.01 12.26 28.92
CA ALA A 87 6.22 12.98 30.18
C ALA A 87 6.66 12.02 31.28
N LEU A 88 7.59 12.50 32.12
CA LEU A 88 7.98 11.84 33.36
C LEU A 88 7.55 12.72 34.54
N ALA A 89 6.56 12.27 35.30
CA ALA A 89 6.07 12.93 36.50
C ALA A 89 6.69 12.29 37.75
N ASP A 90 7.18 13.14 38.65
CA ASP A 90 7.76 12.78 39.95
C ASP A 90 8.89 11.73 39.89
N GLY A 91 9.53 11.59 38.72
CA GLY A 91 10.58 10.60 38.48
C GLY A 91 10.11 9.13 38.48
N VAL A 92 8.79 8.88 38.55
CA VAL A 92 8.23 7.52 38.71
C VAL A 92 7.10 7.19 37.75
N THR A 93 6.40 8.19 37.21
CA THR A 93 5.27 7.98 36.31
C THR A 93 5.64 8.43 34.91
N PHE A 94 5.77 7.48 33.98
CA PHE A 94 6.01 7.77 32.57
C PHE A 94 4.70 7.63 31.77
N THR A 95 4.32 8.68 31.06
CA THR A 95 3.13 8.71 30.19
C THR A 95 3.51 9.08 28.77
N GLY A 96 2.68 8.68 27.82
CA GLY A 96 2.80 9.02 26.41
C GLY A 96 1.58 8.57 25.63
N ARG A 97 1.55 8.93 24.35
CA ARG A 97 0.58 8.41 23.38
C ARG A 97 1.32 7.64 22.30
N GLY A 98 0.78 6.50 21.89
CA GLY A 98 1.28 5.69 20.79
C GLY A 98 0.12 5.05 20.04
N GLU A 99 0.44 4.38 18.94
CA GLU A 99 -0.57 3.67 18.18
C GLU A 99 -1.17 2.49 18.98
N PRO A 100 -2.48 2.21 18.83
CA PRO A 100 -3.10 1.05 19.47
C PRO A 100 -2.38 -0.25 19.12
N GLY A 101 -2.04 -1.04 20.14
CA GLY A 101 -1.33 -2.30 19.98
C GLY A 101 0.20 -2.18 19.85
N ALA A 102 0.76 -0.97 19.79
CA ALA A 102 2.20 -0.77 19.87
C ALA A 102 2.73 -1.17 21.26
N THR A 103 3.96 -1.70 21.30
CA THR A 103 4.64 -2.02 22.56
C THR A 103 5.47 -0.83 23.04
N VAL A 104 5.35 -0.47 24.31
CA VAL A 104 6.18 0.57 24.95
C VAL A 104 7.37 -0.09 25.64
N GLN A 105 8.58 0.40 25.37
CA GLN A 105 9.81 0.01 26.06
C GLN A 105 10.45 1.24 26.70
N VAL A 106 10.75 1.17 28.00
CA VAL A 106 11.50 2.18 28.75
C VAL A 106 12.81 1.54 29.19
N ARG A 107 13.93 2.19 28.89
CA ARG A 107 15.30 1.70 29.13
C ARG A 107 16.09 2.77 29.88
N ASP A 108 17.02 2.35 30.74
CA ASP A 108 17.93 3.28 31.42
C ASP A 108 19.14 3.61 30.52
N ALA A 109 20.13 4.33 31.05
CA ALA A 109 21.32 4.72 30.28
C ALA A 109 22.21 3.52 29.86
N GLY A 110 22.03 2.34 30.47
CA GLY A 110 22.73 1.09 30.14
C GLY A 110 22.04 0.27 29.05
N GLY A 111 20.77 0.57 28.73
CA GLY A 111 20.00 -0.08 27.66
C GLY A 111 19.07 -1.18 28.13
#